data_AF-A0A4U3B385-F1
#
_entry.id   AF-A0A4U3B385-F1
#
_cell.length_a   1.000
_cell.length_b   1.000
_cell.length_c   1.000
_cell.angle_alpha   90.00
_cell.angle_beta   90.00
_cell.angle_gamma   90.00
#
_symmetry.space_group_name_H-M   'P 1'
#
loop_
_entity.id
_entity.type
_entity.pdbx_description
1 polymer ?
#
loop_
_entity_poly.entity_id
_entity_poly.type
_entity_poly.pdbx_seq_one_letter_code
_entity_poly.pdbx_strand_id
1 'polypeptide(L)'
;MKNSDLFISVRHQNNHECADISLEIQIFEAIKSGNKEKLLKYVELFPNEKIGVLCVTNELRNRKNQGIICIALAARYAIDGGLPSDISFSLSDLYIQNLEKLNDVTSVLKLIIDAFCVFADHVKKNGDQKLSKAIMDSKNYISKNIYQEISLKQLAHVTNKNSMYLSTLFKKEVGVSLSEYIQREKVEEAKKLLTLTNYSLLDISTWLNFNNQS
;
A
#
# COMPACT_ATOMS: atom_id res chain seq x y z
N MET A 1 9.79 -23.42 -24.17
CA MET A 1 8.62 -22.68 -23.66
C MET A 1 7.43 -22.98 -24.57
N LYS A 2 6.26 -23.33 -24.02
CA LYS A 2 5.03 -23.35 -24.84
C LYS A 2 4.75 -21.90 -25.28
N ASN A 3 4.31 -21.73 -26.53
CA ASN A 3 3.83 -20.45 -27.06
C ASN A 3 2.73 -19.89 -26.14
N SER A 4 2.84 -18.62 -25.71
CA SER A 4 1.90 -17.97 -24.80
C SER A 4 0.48 -17.94 -25.35
N ASP A 5 0.33 -17.71 -26.65
CA ASP A 5 -0.97 -17.66 -27.32
C ASP A 5 -1.61 -19.04 -27.33
N LEU A 6 -0.82 -20.08 -27.59
CA LEU A 6 -1.28 -21.47 -27.52
C LEU A 6 -1.74 -21.84 -26.10
N PHE A 7 -1.06 -21.36 -25.05
CA PHE A 7 -1.49 -21.57 -23.67
C PHE A 7 -2.82 -20.90 -23.36
N ILE A 8 -3.01 -19.65 -23.83
CA ILE A 8 -4.27 -18.91 -23.69
C ILE A 8 -5.40 -19.63 -24.42
N SER A 9 -5.20 -20.02 -25.68
CA SER A 9 -6.21 -20.74 -26.48
C SER A 9 -6.62 -22.07 -25.84
N VAL A 10 -5.68 -22.84 -25.29
CA VAL A 10 -5.99 -24.09 -24.57
C VAL A 10 -6.82 -23.83 -23.30
N ARG A 11 -6.56 -22.75 -22.57
CA ARG A 11 -7.38 -22.39 -21.40
C ARG A 11 -8.79 -21.98 -21.78
N HIS A 12 -8.94 -21.23 -22.88
CA HIS A 12 -10.24 -20.83 -23.41
C HIS A 12 -11.07 -22.04 -23.85
N GLN A 13 -10.45 -23.00 -24.54
CA GLN A 13 -11.12 -24.23 -24.99
C GLN A 13 -11.63 -25.08 -23.82
N ASN A 14 -10.90 -25.09 -22.70
CA ASN A 14 -11.24 -25.92 -21.53
C ASN A 14 -12.29 -25.29 -20.59
N ASN A 15 -12.94 -24.18 -20.96
CA ASN A 15 -13.91 -23.47 -20.11
C ASN A 15 -13.41 -23.26 -18.67
N HIS A 16 -12.11 -22.99 -18.49
CA HIS A 16 -11.62 -22.51 -17.21
C HIS A 16 -12.19 -21.11 -17.02
N GLU A 17 -13.38 -21.01 -16.43
CA GLU A 17 -13.90 -19.76 -15.90
C GLU A 17 -12.79 -19.15 -15.04
N CYS A 18 -12.27 -18.01 -15.49
CA CYS A 18 -11.44 -17.19 -14.64
C CYS A 18 -12.23 -16.90 -13.36
N ALA A 19 -11.56 -16.80 -12.21
CA ALA A 19 -12.22 -16.38 -10.99
C ALA A 19 -13.14 -15.20 -11.26
N ASP A 20 -14.29 -15.14 -10.60
CA ASP A 20 -15.14 -13.95 -10.68
C ASP A 20 -14.31 -12.77 -10.12
N ILE A 21 -13.68 -12.03 -11.04
CA ILE A 21 -12.77 -10.93 -10.76
C ILE A 21 -13.50 -9.88 -9.89
N SER A 22 -14.83 -9.82 -9.98
CA SER A 22 -15.65 -8.92 -9.17
C SER A 22 -15.53 -9.21 -7.67
N LEU A 23 -15.57 -10.48 -7.24
CA LEU A 23 -15.45 -10.84 -5.83
C LEU A 23 -14.02 -10.63 -5.32
N GLU A 24 -13.02 -10.95 -6.14
CA GLU A 24 -11.61 -10.69 -5.81
C GLU A 24 -11.36 -9.20 -5.57
N ILE A 25 -11.83 -8.33 -6.47
CA ILE A 25 -11.74 -6.88 -6.32
C ILE A 25 -12.46 -6.42 -5.04
N GLN A 26 -13.64 -6.95 -4.75
CA GLN A 26 -14.42 -6.58 -3.56
C GLN A 26 -13.71 -6.94 -2.25
N ILE A 27 -13.00 -8.08 -2.20
CA ILE A 27 -12.15 -8.46 -1.06
C ILE A 27 -11.08 -7.39 -0.81
N PHE A 28 -10.33 -7.01 -1.85
CA PHE A 28 -9.23 -6.06 -1.70
C PHE A 28 -9.70 -4.61 -1.46
N GLU A 29 -10.83 -4.20 -2.04
CA GLU A 29 -11.47 -2.91 -1.73
C GLU A 29 -11.99 -2.87 -0.27
N ALA A 30 -12.42 -4.00 0.28
CA ALA A 30 -12.77 -4.09 1.70
C ALA A 30 -11.53 -3.90 2.61
N ILE A 31 -10.36 -4.43 2.23
CA ILE A 31 -9.08 -4.19 2.93
C ILE A 31 -8.70 -2.70 2.85
N LYS A 32 -8.75 -2.12 1.65
CA LYS A 32 -8.44 -0.69 1.41
C LYS A 32 -9.33 0.25 2.20
N SER A 33 -10.58 -0.11 2.45
CA SER A 33 -11.51 0.67 3.27
C SER A 33 -11.47 0.31 4.76
N GLY A 34 -10.64 -0.64 5.18
CA GLY A 34 -10.59 -1.13 6.56
C GLY A 34 -11.88 -1.81 7.03
N ASN A 35 -12.71 -2.28 6.09
CA ASN A 35 -14.01 -2.88 6.38
C ASN A 35 -13.92 -4.40 6.51
N LYS A 36 -13.50 -4.85 7.69
CA LYS A 36 -13.34 -6.27 8.01
C LYS A 36 -14.63 -7.09 7.89
N GLU A 37 -15.78 -6.49 8.17
CA GLU A 37 -17.08 -7.19 8.06
C GLU A 37 -17.42 -7.52 6.61
N LYS A 38 -17.28 -6.54 5.69
CA LYS A 38 -17.44 -6.78 4.25
C LYS A 38 -16.40 -7.77 3.72
N LEU A 39 -15.15 -7.64 4.17
CA LEU A 39 -14.07 -8.55 3.80
C LEU A 39 -14.46 -10.01 4.09
N LEU A 40 -14.87 -10.31 5.32
CA LEU A 40 -15.25 -11.67 5.72
C LEU A 40 -16.44 -12.18 4.90
N LYS A 41 -17.45 -11.34 4.66
CA LYS A 41 -18.58 -11.69 3.79
C LYS A 41 -18.12 -12.08 2.38
N TYR A 42 -17.21 -11.32 1.77
CA TYR A 42 -16.75 -11.62 0.41
C TYR A 42 -15.84 -12.85 0.35
N VAL A 43 -15.01 -13.05 1.38
CA VAL A 43 -14.18 -14.26 1.52
C VAL A 43 -15.05 -15.51 1.64
N GLU A 44 -16.14 -15.47 2.41
CA GLU A 44 -17.09 -16.59 2.55
C GLU A 44 -17.81 -16.92 1.23
N LEU A 45 -18.09 -15.90 0.42
CA LEU A 45 -18.72 -16.05 -0.89
C LEU A 45 -17.73 -16.50 -1.98
N PHE A 46 -16.42 -16.48 -1.70
CA PHE A 46 -15.41 -16.75 -2.70
C PHE A 46 -15.32 -18.27 -2.98
N PRO A 47 -15.57 -18.72 -4.22
CA PRO A 47 -15.57 -20.15 -4.53
C PRO A 47 -14.15 -20.73 -4.50
N ASN A 48 -13.93 -21.73 -3.64
CA ASN A 48 -12.64 -22.42 -3.46
C ASN A 48 -12.07 -23.04 -4.76
N GLU A 49 -12.95 -23.32 -5.73
CA GLU A 49 -12.67 -24.00 -7.00
C GLU A 49 -12.16 -23.07 -8.10
N LYS A 50 -12.26 -21.74 -7.91
CA LYS A 50 -11.92 -20.76 -8.97
C LYS A 50 -10.52 -20.15 -8.87
N ILE A 51 -9.66 -20.62 -7.96
CA ILE A 51 -8.32 -20.01 -7.77
C ILE A 51 -7.32 -20.64 -8.75
N GLY A 52 -6.61 -19.80 -9.51
CA GLY A 52 -5.74 -20.23 -10.62
C GLY A 52 -4.67 -21.27 -10.22
N VAL A 53 -4.47 -22.30 -11.05
CA VAL A 53 -3.45 -23.34 -10.81
C VAL A 53 -2.07 -22.86 -11.27
N LEU A 54 -1.21 -22.55 -10.29
CA LEU A 54 0.18 -22.11 -10.42
C LEU A 54 1.18 -23.25 -10.27
N CYS A 55 0.82 -24.31 -9.52
CA CYS A 55 1.60 -25.55 -9.42
C CYS A 55 0.70 -26.74 -9.69
N VAL A 56 0.94 -27.44 -10.81
CA VAL A 56 0.11 -28.57 -11.24
C VAL A 56 0.48 -29.86 -10.49
N THR A 57 1.67 -29.92 -9.91
CA THR A 57 2.24 -31.14 -9.32
C THR A 57 2.07 -31.26 -7.81
N ASN A 58 1.75 -30.16 -7.11
CA ASN A 58 1.62 -30.16 -5.65
C ASN A 58 0.60 -29.11 -5.20
N GLU A 59 -0.51 -29.58 -4.62
CA GLU A 59 -1.60 -28.72 -4.18
C GLU A 59 -1.17 -27.74 -3.07
N LEU A 60 -0.40 -28.21 -2.08
CA LEU A 60 0.09 -27.33 -1.01
C LEU A 60 0.95 -26.19 -1.56
N ARG A 61 1.87 -26.50 -2.48
CA ARG A 61 2.70 -25.48 -3.13
C ARG A 61 1.87 -24.54 -3.98
N ASN A 62 0.86 -25.06 -4.68
CA ASN A 62 -0.10 -24.24 -5.41
C ASN A 62 -0.79 -23.23 -4.50
N ARG A 63 -1.31 -23.68 -3.36
CA ARG A 63 -1.99 -22.85 -2.37
C ARG A 63 -1.06 -21.82 -1.72
N LYS A 64 0.19 -22.18 -1.42
CA LYS A 64 1.20 -21.22 -0.96
C LYS A 64 1.49 -20.15 -2.00
N ASN A 65 1.68 -20.52 -3.27
CA ASN A 65 1.91 -19.54 -4.34
C ASN A 65 0.74 -18.56 -4.48
N GLN A 66 -0.50 -19.04 -4.38
CA GLN A 66 -1.69 -18.20 -4.36
C GLN A 66 -1.69 -17.25 -3.14
N GLY A 67 -1.36 -17.78 -1.95
CA GLY A 67 -1.25 -16.98 -0.73
C GLY A 67 -0.24 -15.84 -0.84
N ILE A 68 0.93 -16.08 -1.45
CA ILE A 68 1.94 -15.03 -1.70
C ILE A 68 1.36 -13.90 -2.53
N ILE A 69 0.65 -14.22 -3.62
CA ILE A 69 0.02 -13.22 -4.50
C ILE A 69 -1.05 -12.44 -3.72
N CYS A 70 -1.94 -13.15 -3.03
CA CYS A 70 -2.99 -12.55 -2.22
C CYS A 70 -2.44 -11.58 -1.15
N ILE A 71 -1.41 -11.98 -0.41
CA ILE A 71 -0.78 -11.15 0.63
C ILE A 71 -0.12 -9.92 0.00
N ALA A 72 0.56 -10.08 -1.14
CA ALA A 72 1.17 -8.95 -1.85
C ALA A 72 0.12 -7.94 -2.35
N LEU A 73 -1.01 -8.41 -2.85
CA LEU A 73 -2.14 -7.56 -3.25
C LEU A 73 -2.76 -6.86 -2.04
N ALA A 74 -3.02 -7.59 -0.95
CA ALA A 74 -3.53 -7.01 0.29
C ALA A 74 -2.64 -5.87 0.81
N ALA A 75 -1.31 -6.05 0.78
CA ALA A 75 -0.35 -5.03 1.17
C ALA A 75 -0.46 -3.75 0.30
N ARG A 76 -0.65 -3.91 -1.03
CA ARG A 76 -0.85 -2.79 -1.96
C ARG A 76 -2.15 -2.04 -1.69
N TYR A 77 -3.25 -2.77 -1.54
CA TYR A 77 -4.55 -2.16 -1.25
C TYR A 77 -4.60 -1.51 0.14
N ALA A 78 -3.88 -2.07 1.12
CA ALA A 78 -3.75 -1.45 2.43
C ALA A 78 -2.99 -0.11 2.36
N ILE A 79 -1.93 -0.03 1.55
CA ILE A 79 -1.20 1.23 1.28
C ILE A 79 -2.11 2.25 0.62
N ASP A 80 -2.89 1.83 -0.38
CA ASP A 80 -3.89 2.68 -1.02
C ASP A 80 -5.00 3.12 -0.05
N GLY A 81 -5.25 2.32 0.99
CA GLY A 81 -6.14 2.62 2.12
C GLY A 81 -5.54 3.57 3.16
N GLY A 82 -4.30 4.01 2.95
CA GLY A 82 -3.60 4.96 3.80
C GLY A 82 -2.67 4.32 4.83
N LEU A 83 -2.51 2.99 4.85
CA LEU A 83 -1.55 2.33 5.73
C LEU A 83 -0.11 2.70 5.32
N PRO A 84 0.77 3.14 6.24
CA PRO A 84 2.17 3.38 5.93
C PRO A 84 2.85 2.16 5.29
N SER A 85 3.65 2.40 4.25
CA SER A 85 4.24 1.33 3.44
C SER A 85 5.21 0.45 4.21
N ASP A 86 5.98 1.00 5.15
CA ASP A 86 6.87 0.26 6.03
C ASP A 86 6.11 -0.75 6.90
N ILE A 87 4.97 -0.35 7.47
CA ILE A 87 4.09 -1.23 8.24
C ILE A 87 3.50 -2.30 7.32
N SER A 88 2.97 -1.88 6.16
CA SER A 88 2.34 -2.80 5.21
C SER A 88 3.30 -3.88 4.70
N PHE A 89 4.52 -3.50 4.33
CA PHE A 89 5.55 -4.44 3.90
C PHE A 89 6.02 -5.36 5.02
N SER A 90 6.19 -4.83 6.25
CA SER A 90 6.56 -5.65 7.40
C SER A 90 5.51 -6.74 7.70
N LEU A 91 4.23 -6.39 7.59
CA LEU A 91 3.13 -7.36 7.71
C LEU A 91 3.17 -8.39 6.57
N SER A 92 3.37 -7.95 5.33
CA SER A 92 3.50 -8.84 4.17
C SER A 92 4.62 -9.87 4.37
N ASP A 93 5.80 -9.41 4.77
CA ASP A 93 6.96 -10.28 5.01
C ASP A 93 6.68 -11.30 6.12
N LEU A 94 6.11 -10.85 7.25
CA LEU A 94 5.73 -11.72 8.36
C LEU A 94 4.80 -12.85 7.90
N TYR A 95 3.72 -12.49 7.19
CA TYR A 95 2.73 -13.46 6.75
C TYR A 95 3.27 -14.40 5.67
N ILE A 96 4.07 -13.91 4.71
CA ILE A 96 4.72 -14.76 3.69
C ILE A 96 5.72 -15.73 4.34
N GLN A 97 6.53 -15.27 5.30
CA GLN A 97 7.47 -16.14 6.01
C GLN A 97 6.76 -17.23 6.82
N ASN A 98 5.61 -16.92 7.43
CA ASN A 98 4.82 -17.91 8.15
C ASN A 98 4.11 -18.87 7.19
N LEU A 99 3.59 -18.38 6.06
CA LEU A 99 2.99 -19.18 5.00
C LEU A 99 3.96 -20.27 4.49
N GLU A 100 5.23 -19.93 4.27
CA GLU A 100 6.23 -20.90 3.79
C GLU A 100 6.45 -22.07 4.75
N LYS A 101 6.24 -21.88 6.06
CA LYS A 101 6.44 -22.90 7.10
C LYS A 101 5.26 -23.88 7.24
N LEU A 102 4.11 -23.58 6.64
CA LEU A 102 2.90 -24.40 6.79
C LEU A 102 2.97 -25.69 5.97
N ASN A 103 2.35 -26.77 6.47
CA ASN A 103 2.44 -28.10 5.84
C ASN A 103 1.08 -28.66 5.39
N ASP A 104 0.01 -27.87 5.50
CA ASP A 104 -1.33 -28.26 5.09
C ASP A 104 -2.12 -27.10 4.48
N VAL A 105 -3.06 -27.44 3.60
CA VAL A 105 -3.85 -26.46 2.83
C VAL A 105 -4.80 -25.65 3.72
N THR A 106 -5.37 -26.28 4.75
CA THR A 106 -6.34 -25.62 5.64
C THR A 106 -5.68 -24.50 6.43
N SER A 107 -4.48 -24.72 6.96
CA SER A 107 -3.69 -23.71 7.66
C SER A 107 -3.28 -22.57 6.72
N VAL A 108 -2.94 -22.89 5.46
CA VAL A 108 -2.63 -21.87 4.44
C VAL A 108 -3.82 -20.93 4.24
N LEU A 109 -5.03 -21.48 4.04
CA LEU A 109 -6.23 -20.66 3.86
C LEU A 109 -6.54 -19.81 5.09
N LYS A 110 -6.46 -20.40 6.29
CA LYS A 110 -6.64 -19.66 7.55
C LYS A 110 -5.66 -18.49 7.68
N LEU A 111 -4.39 -18.71 7.35
CA LEU A 111 -3.37 -17.67 7.42
C LEU A 111 -3.61 -16.54 6.42
N ILE A 112 -4.08 -16.84 5.20
CA ILE A 112 -4.42 -15.81 4.22
C ILE A 112 -5.58 -14.93 4.73
N ILE A 113 -6.63 -15.54 5.28
CA ILE A 113 -7.78 -14.81 5.83
C ILE A 113 -7.36 -13.95 7.03
N ASP A 114 -6.52 -14.50 7.91
CA ASP A 114 -5.95 -13.76 9.04
C ASP A 114 -5.12 -12.55 8.56
N ALA A 115 -4.25 -12.73 7.56
CA ALA A 115 -3.49 -11.64 6.95
C ALA A 115 -4.41 -10.53 6.43
N PHE A 116 -5.45 -10.89 5.68
CA PHE A 116 -6.42 -9.91 5.17
C PHE A 116 -7.11 -9.14 6.29
N CYS A 117 -7.52 -9.84 7.35
CA CYS A 117 -8.13 -9.22 8.52
C CYS A 117 -7.18 -8.24 9.20
N VAL A 118 -5.91 -8.62 9.40
CA VAL A 118 -4.90 -7.78 10.02
C VAL A 118 -4.60 -6.54 9.18
N PHE A 119 -4.49 -6.67 7.85
CA PHE A 119 -4.37 -5.51 6.97
C PHE A 119 -5.58 -4.57 7.12
N ALA A 120 -6.81 -5.10 7.06
CA ALA A 120 -8.02 -4.29 7.21
C ALA A 120 -8.09 -3.59 8.58
N ASP A 121 -7.73 -4.27 9.67
CA ASP A 121 -7.71 -3.71 11.01
C ASP A 121 -6.65 -2.61 11.15
N HIS A 122 -5.46 -2.79 10.56
CA HIS A 122 -4.41 -1.77 10.53
C HIS A 122 -4.81 -0.56 9.68
N VAL A 123 -5.44 -0.77 8.53
CA VAL A 123 -6.02 0.30 7.71
C VAL A 123 -7.08 1.06 8.48
N LYS A 124 -8.00 0.36 9.15
CA LYS A 124 -9.04 0.99 9.97
C LYS A 124 -8.46 1.80 11.12
N LYS A 125 -7.55 1.21 11.90
CA LYS A 125 -6.88 1.87 13.04
C LYS A 125 -6.11 3.12 12.61
N ASN A 126 -5.42 3.05 11.46
CA ASN A 126 -4.73 4.19 10.89
C ASN A 126 -5.70 5.22 10.30
N GLY A 127 -6.79 4.76 9.69
CA GLY A 127 -7.90 5.57 9.20
C GLY A 127 -8.67 6.28 10.32
N ASP A 128 -8.74 5.71 11.52
CA ASP A 128 -9.32 6.34 12.72
C ASP A 128 -8.44 7.49 13.26
N GLN A 129 -7.16 7.55 12.85
CA GLN A 129 -6.29 8.72 13.02
C GLN A 129 -6.51 9.80 11.93
N LYS A 130 -7.55 9.63 11.10
CA LYS A 130 -8.10 10.50 10.03
C LYS A 130 -7.19 11.64 9.57
N LEU A 131 -6.20 11.31 8.74
CA LEU A 131 -5.76 12.24 7.71
C LEU A 131 -6.76 12.16 6.56
N SER A 132 -7.42 13.27 6.25
CA SER A 132 -8.27 13.41 5.07
C SER A 132 -7.47 13.18 3.79
N LYS A 133 -8.15 12.80 2.71
CA LYS A 133 -7.53 12.59 1.40
C LYS A 133 -6.67 13.79 0.95
N ALA A 134 -7.14 15.02 1.21
CA ALA A 134 -6.37 16.22 0.90
C ALA A 134 -5.02 16.28 1.64
N ILE A 135 -4.98 15.81 2.89
CA ILE A 135 -3.73 15.76 3.67
C ILE A 135 -2.83 14.61 3.23
N MET A 136 -3.39 13.44 2.91
CA MET A 136 -2.61 12.34 2.32
C MET A 136 -1.98 12.75 0.99
N ASP A 137 -2.77 13.34 0.09
CA ASP A 137 -2.30 13.84 -1.20
C ASP A 137 -1.24 14.94 -1.01
N SER A 138 -1.40 15.80 0.01
CA SER A 138 -0.41 16.81 0.36
C SER A 138 0.92 16.19 0.81
N LYS A 139 0.89 15.21 1.72
CA LYS A 139 2.09 14.51 2.20
C LYS A 139 2.82 13.78 1.06
N ASN A 140 2.07 13.11 0.18
CA ASN A 140 2.61 12.46 -1.01
C ASN A 140 3.26 13.46 -1.97
N TYR A 141 2.63 14.61 -2.20
CA TYR A 141 3.20 15.65 -3.05
C TYR A 141 4.51 16.20 -2.45
N ILE A 142 4.55 16.45 -1.14
CA ILE A 142 5.75 16.93 -0.45
C ILE A 142 6.91 15.94 -0.60
N SER A 143 6.66 14.65 -0.33
CA SER A 143 7.69 13.61 -0.45
C SER A 143 8.27 13.51 -1.87
N LYS A 144 7.41 13.56 -2.90
CA LYS A 144 7.85 13.47 -4.31
C LYS A 144 8.59 14.71 -4.80
N ASN A 145 8.40 15.87 -4.17
CA ASN A 145 8.93 17.15 -4.62
C ASN A 145 9.86 17.80 -3.58
N ILE A 146 10.45 17.01 -2.68
CA ILE A 146 11.21 17.52 -1.52
C ILE A 146 12.42 18.39 -1.91
N TYR A 147 12.97 18.17 -3.09
CA TYR A 147 14.09 18.91 -3.70
C TYR A 147 13.66 20.17 -4.47
N GLN A 148 12.37 20.49 -4.47
CA GLN A 148 11.82 21.67 -5.14
C GLN A 148 11.26 22.65 -4.11
N GLU A 149 10.97 23.87 -4.55
CA GLU A 149 10.21 24.82 -3.73
C GLU A 149 8.74 24.38 -3.65
N ILE A 150 8.28 24.09 -2.44
CA ILE A 150 6.90 23.65 -2.17
C ILE A 150 6.15 24.79 -1.48
N SER A 151 5.10 25.27 -2.12
CA SER A 151 4.20 26.30 -1.59
C SER A 151 2.83 25.73 -1.26
N LEU A 152 2.17 26.34 -0.27
CA LEU A 152 0.77 26.03 0.07
C LEU A 152 -0.18 26.24 -1.12
N LYS A 153 0.13 27.18 -2.03
CA LYS A 153 -0.68 27.43 -3.24
C LYS A 153 -0.61 26.25 -4.22
N GLN A 154 0.57 25.68 -4.44
CA GLN A 154 0.71 24.49 -5.29
C GLN A 154 -0.06 23.30 -4.72
N LEU A 155 0.09 23.05 -3.41
CA LEU A 155 -0.63 21.97 -2.71
C LEU A 155 -2.14 22.15 -2.74
N ALA A 156 -2.62 23.39 -2.60
CA ALA A 156 -4.03 23.74 -2.74
C ALA A 156 -4.57 23.41 -4.14
N HIS A 157 -3.80 23.71 -5.19
CA HIS A 157 -4.16 23.35 -6.57
C HIS A 157 -4.18 21.83 -6.79
N VAL A 158 -3.17 21.10 -6.31
CA VAL A 158 -3.07 19.63 -6.45
C VAL A 158 -4.19 18.90 -5.72
N THR A 159 -4.61 19.41 -4.56
CA THR A 159 -5.67 18.81 -3.74
C THR A 159 -7.08 19.31 -4.08
N ASN A 160 -7.18 20.25 -5.04
CA ASN A 160 -8.40 20.95 -5.39
C ASN A 160 -9.11 21.58 -4.16
N LYS A 161 -8.33 22.24 -3.30
CA LYS A 161 -8.78 22.93 -2.08
C LYS A 161 -8.34 24.39 -2.08
N ASN A 162 -9.00 25.21 -1.25
CA ASN A 162 -8.52 26.55 -0.95
C ASN A 162 -7.30 26.47 0.00
N SER A 163 -6.25 27.26 -0.26
CA SER A 163 -5.04 27.34 0.58
C SER A 163 -5.33 27.58 2.07
N MET A 164 -6.28 28.46 2.42
CA MET A 164 -6.62 28.73 3.82
C MET A 164 -7.25 27.51 4.49
N TYR A 165 -8.17 26.84 3.79
CA TYR A 165 -8.78 25.61 4.27
C TYR A 165 -7.74 24.50 4.43
N LEU A 166 -6.88 24.34 3.42
CA LEU A 166 -5.83 23.32 3.43
C LEU A 166 -4.84 23.53 4.57
N SER A 167 -4.42 24.77 4.84
CA SER A 167 -3.52 25.09 5.96
C SER A 167 -4.13 24.72 7.32
N THR A 168 -5.39 25.12 7.55
CA THR A 168 -6.11 24.80 8.79
C THR A 168 -6.32 23.30 8.95
N LEU A 169 -6.71 22.61 7.86
CA LEU A 169 -6.91 21.17 7.86
C LEU A 169 -5.60 20.42 8.12
N PHE A 170 -4.50 20.85 7.49
CA PHE A 170 -3.19 20.23 7.66
C PHE A 170 -2.72 20.35 9.10
N LYS A 171 -2.80 21.56 9.70
CA LYS A 171 -2.43 21.73 11.10
C LYS A 171 -3.31 20.92 12.05
N LYS A 172 -4.62 20.83 11.77
CA LYS A 172 -5.57 20.07 12.59
C LYS A 172 -5.28 18.57 12.58
N GLU A 173 -5.04 18.00 11.40
CA GLU A 173 -4.92 16.55 11.22
C GLU A 173 -3.48 16.05 11.41
N VAL A 174 -2.47 16.84 11.02
CA VAL A 174 -1.04 16.49 11.15
C VAL A 174 -0.44 16.98 12.48
N GLY A 175 -1.10 17.91 13.17
CA GLY A 175 -0.67 18.46 14.47
C GLY A 175 0.39 19.57 14.39
N VAL A 176 1.00 19.77 13.21
CA VAL A 176 1.99 20.82 12.95
C VAL A 176 1.64 21.61 11.70
N SER A 177 2.19 22.81 11.56
CA SER A 177 1.99 23.61 10.35
C SER A 177 2.61 22.94 9.12
N LEU A 178 2.10 23.24 7.93
CA LEU A 178 2.63 22.73 6.68
C LEU A 178 4.11 23.09 6.48
N SER A 179 4.51 24.33 6.79
CA SER A 179 5.90 24.77 6.67
C SER A 179 6.82 24.02 7.62
N GLU A 180 6.40 23.82 8.86
CA GLU A 180 7.15 23.03 9.85
C GLU A 180 7.27 21.57 9.42
N TYR A 181 6.22 20.99 8.86
CA TYR A 181 6.26 19.63 8.31
C TYR A 181 7.27 19.53 7.15
N ILE A 182 7.21 20.43 6.16
CA ILE A 182 8.15 20.44 5.03
C ILE A 182 9.59 20.58 5.54
N GLN A 183 9.84 21.46 6.51
CA GLN A 183 11.17 21.66 7.08
C GLN A 183 11.68 20.39 7.76
N ARG A 184 10.83 19.69 8.51
CA ARG A 184 11.19 18.40 9.14
C ARG A 184 11.56 17.35 8.10
N GLU A 185 10.75 17.19 7.05
CA GLU A 185 11.03 16.24 5.97
C GLU A 185 12.35 16.56 5.25
N LYS A 186 12.64 17.85 5.01
CA LYS A 186 13.93 18.27 4.44
C LYS A 186 15.11 17.95 5.37
N VAL A 187 14.95 18.16 6.67
CA VAL A 187 16.00 17.81 7.66
C VAL A 187 16.24 16.30 7.68
N GLU A 188 15.20 15.48 7.63
CA GLU A 188 15.35 14.02 7.57
C GLU A 188 16.04 13.58 6.26
N GLU A 189 15.71 14.20 5.12
CA GLU A 189 16.40 13.92 3.87
C GLU A 189 17.87 14.37 3.89
N ALA A 190 18.16 15.53 4.47
CA ALA A 190 19.53 16.01 4.66
C ALA A 190 20.37 15.03 5.50
N LYS A 191 19.81 14.51 6.60
CA LYS A 191 20.46 13.49 7.43
C LYS A 191 20.82 12.24 6.62
N LYS A 192 19.92 11.78 5.74
CA LYS A 192 20.20 10.64 4.86
C LYS A 192 21.34 10.96 3.88
N LEU A 193 21.31 12.11 3.22
CA LEU A 193 22.36 12.48 2.28
C LEU A 193 23.73 12.60 2.97
N LEU A 194 23.78 13.19 4.16
CA LEU A 194 25.00 13.31 4.95
C LEU A 194 25.58 11.98 5.43
N THR A 195 24.74 10.96 5.60
CA THR A 195 25.16 9.64 6.12
C THR A 195 25.44 8.63 5.01
N LEU A 196 24.82 8.78 3.84
CA LEU A 196 24.85 7.79 2.76
C LEU A 196 25.68 8.24 1.55
N THR A 197 26.17 9.47 1.53
CA THR A 197 26.88 10.05 0.37
C THR A 197 28.06 10.92 0.84
N ASN A 198 28.91 11.32 -0.11
CA ASN A 198 29.99 12.27 0.11
C ASN A 198 29.66 13.68 -0.44
N TYR A 199 28.38 14.01 -0.60
CA TYR A 199 27.98 15.32 -1.08
C TYR A 199 28.37 16.42 -0.09
N SER A 200 28.74 17.58 -0.62
CA SER A 200 29.12 18.70 0.24
C SER A 200 27.89 19.25 0.99
N LEU A 201 28.11 19.84 2.16
CA LEU A 201 27.06 20.55 2.89
C LEU A 201 26.40 21.64 2.04
N LEU A 202 27.18 22.29 1.18
CA LEU A 202 26.69 23.32 0.26
C LEU A 202 25.70 22.72 -0.75
N ASP A 203 26.07 21.60 -1.40
CA ASP A 203 25.21 20.94 -2.39
C ASP A 203 23.89 20.48 -1.77
N ILE A 204 23.95 19.81 -0.61
CA ILE A 204 22.78 19.33 0.12
C ILE A 204 21.87 20.51 0.51
N SER A 205 22.47 21.60 1.01
CA SER A 205 21.72 22.81 1.38
C SER A 205 21.03 23.44 0.18
N THR A 206 21.71 23.48 -0.97
CA THR A 206 21.16 24.01 -2.21
C THR A 206 20.02 23.14 -2.74
N TRP A 207 20.20 21.81 -2.83
CA TRP A 207 19.18 20.91 -3.35
C TRP A 207 17.92 20.86 -2.50
N LEU A 208 18.06 20.90 -1.17
CA LEU A 208 16.92 20.90 -0.26
C LEU A 208 16.34 22.31 -0.06
N ASN A 209 16.88 23.33 -0.75
CA ASN A 209 16.42 24.71 -0.65
C ASN A 209 16.31 25.16 0.82
N PHE A 210 17.33 24.91 1.64
CA PHE A 210 17.45 25.55 2.94
C PHE A 210 17.84 27.01 2.70
N ASN A 211 16.84 27.85 2.41
CA ASN A 211 17.07 29.28 2.32
C ASN A 211 17.36 29.83 3.72
N ASN A 212 18.41 30.64 3.83
CA ASN A 212 18.70 31.43 5.02
C ASN A 212 17.52 32.38 5.31
N GLN A 213 16.55 31.95 6.10
CA GLN A 213 15.78 32.90 6.91
C GLN A 213 16.70 33.32 8.06
N SER A 214 17.52 34.34 7.77
CA SER A 214 18.10 35.22 8.79
C SER A 214 17.03 36.16 9.31
#